data_AF-A0A9W7AT09-F1
#
_entry.id   AF-A0A9W7AT09-F1
#
_cell.length_a   1.000
_cell.length_b   1.000
_cell.length_c   1.000
_cell.angle_alpha   90.00
_cell.angle_beta   90.00
_cell.angle_gamma   90.00
#
_symmetry.space_group_name_H-M   'P 1'
#
loop_
_entity.id
_entity.type
_entity.pdbx_description
1 polymer ?
#
loop_
_entity_poly.entity_id
_entity_poly.type
_entity_poly.pdbx_seq_one_letter_code
_entity_poly.pdbx_strand_id
1 'polypeptide(L)'
;MRLATLVAEGIFMRPPTPAGQVMGALTQILLTIYLPNKLERKVLSTVVVESVEFKGRCYETGKKIDQGWVCNLCLSVFERKMEVCMTCGSEV
;
A
#
# COMPACT_ATOMS: atom_id res chain seq x y z
N MET A 1 -1.23 1.93 -2.40
CA MET A 1 -1.20 1.11 -3.64
C MET A 1 -0.11 0.04 -3.63
N ARG A 2 1.09 0.28 -3.07
CA ARG A 2 2.16 -0.74 -2.99
C ARG A 2 1.80 -2.01 -2.19
N LEU A 3 1.06 -1.87 -1.09
CA LEU A 3 0.59 -3.02 -0.30
C LEU A 3 -0.30 -3.95 -1.13
N ALA A 4 -1.20 -3.41 -1.94
CA ALA A 4 -2.10 -4.20 -2.78
C ALA A 4 -1.33 -5.02 -3.83
N THR A 5 -0.27 -4.47 -4.41
CA THR A 5 0.55 -5.21 -5.38
C THR A 5 1.37 -6.32 -4.73
N LEU A 6 1.85 -6.12 -3.51
CA LEU A 6 2.51 -7.21 -2.78
C LEU A 6 1.55 -8.37 -2.53
N VAL A 7 0.33 -8.09 -2.05
CA VAL A 7 -0.69 -9.10 -1.77
C VAL A 7 -1.17 -9.82 -3.04
N ALA A 8 -1.33 -9.09 -4.15
CA ALA A 8 -1.78 -9.65 -5.42
C ALA A 8 -0.65 -10.34 -6.22
N GLU A 9 0.58 -10.36 -5.71
CA GLU A 9 1.80 -10.69 -6.46
C GLU A 9 1.90 -9.90 -7.78
N GLY A 10 1.40 -8.67 -7.74
CA GLY A 10 1.44 -7.71 -8.82
C GLY A 10 2.66 -6.82 -8.75
N ILE A 11 2.73 -5.90 -9.69
CA ILE A 11 3.85 -4.98 -9.91
C ILE A 11 3.32 -3.55 -9.88
N PHE A 12 3.98 -2.70 -9.12
CA PHE A 12 3.70 -1.26 -9.08
C PHE A 12 5.01 -0.51 -9.19
N MET A 13 5.14 0.30 -10.23
CA MET A 13 6.26 1.25 -10.35
C MET A 13 5.72 2.66 -10.47
N ARG A 14 6.32 3.56 -9.69
CA ARG A 14 6.11 5.00 -9.84
C ARG A 14 7.06 5.50 -10.94
N PRO A 15 6.59 6.26 -11.95
CA PRO A 15 7.47 6.83 -12.95
C PRO A 15 8.48 7.80 -12.30
N PRO A 16 9.77 7.78 -12.71
CA PRO A 16 10.83 8.54 -12.05
C PRO A 16 10.73 10.06 -12.24
N THR A 17 9.97 10.55 -13.23
CA THR A 17 9.77 11.99 -13.47
C THR A 17 8.30 12.34 -13.64
N PRO A 18 7.84 13.52 -13.15
CA PRO A 18 6.49 14.02 -13.42
C PRO A 18 6.27 14.36 -14.91
N ALA A 19 7.37 14.53 -15.66
CA ALA A 19 7.40 14.65 -17.12
C ALA A 19 7.47 13.27 -17.80
N GLY A 20 6.58 12.35 -17.44
CA GLY A 20 6.45 11.00 -18.02
C GLY A 20 6.03 10.96 -19.50
N GLN A 21 6.33 12.00 -20.27
CA GLN A 21 5.96 12.14 -21.69
C GLN A 21 7.13 11.93 -22.65
N VAL A 22 8.26 11.37 -22.21
CA VAL A 22 9.20 10.79 -23.18
C VAL A 22 8.59 9.45 -23.62
N MET A 23 7.85 9.48 -24.73
CA MET A 23 7.03 8.37 -25.26
C MET A 23 7.75 7.01 -25.30
N GLY A 24 9.08 7.01 -25.42
CA GLY A 24 9.89 5.79 -25.36
C GLY A 24 10.01 5.15 -23.97
N ALA A 25 10.17 5.95 -22.91
CA ALA A 25 10.45 5.43 -21.57
C ALA A 25 9.22 4.74 -20.94
N LEU A 26 8.02 5.31 -21.13
CA LEU A 26 6.78 4.71 -20.65
C LEU A 26 6.45 3.43 -21.43
N THR A 27 6.57 3.46 -22.76
CA THR A 27 6.32 2.28 -23.61
C THR A 27 7.29 1.14 -23.29
N GLN A 28 8.57 1.44 -23.08
CA GLN A 28 9.57 0.47 -22.62
C GLN A 28 9.14 -0.19 -21.30
N ILE A 29 8.67 0.60 -20.32
CA ILE A 29 8.19 0.09 -19.03
C ILE A 29 6.97 -0.80 -19.21
N LEU A 30 5.99 -0.40 -20.03
CA LEU A 30 4.78 -1.21 -20.27
C LEU A 30 5.12 -2.55 -20.94
N LEU A 31 5.97 -2.53 -21.97
CA LEU A 31 6.38 -3.73 -22.71
C LEU A 31 7.24 -4.67 -21.86
N THR A 32 8.11 -4.13 -21.01
CA THR A 32 9.04 -4.97 -20.23
C THR A 32 8.40 -5.55 -18.97
N ILE A 33 7.47 -4.81 -18.35
CA ILE A 33 6.99 -5.14 -17.00
C ILE A 33 5.54 -5.64 -17.00
N TYR A 34 4.67 -5.05 -17.83
CA TYR A 34 3.24 -5.43 -17.86
C TYR A 34 2.87 -6.45 -18.94
N LEU A 35 3.64 -6.54 -20.03
CA LEU A 35 3.42 -7.52 -21.10
C LEU A 35 3.76 -8.98 -20.76
N PRO A 36 4.90 -9.32 -20.10
CA PRO A 36 5.25 -10.72 -19.86
C PRO A 36 4.31 -11.39 -18.85
N ASN A 37 4.18 -12.71 -18.95
CA ASN A 37 3.32 -13.51 -18.07
C ASN A 37 3.93 -13.60 -16.65
N LYS A 38 3.11 -13.92 -15.62
CA LYS A 38 3.53 -13.99 -14.20
C LYS A 38 4.78 -14.85 -13.97
N LEU A 39 4.95 -15.94 -14.73
CA LEU A 39 6.09 -16.85 -14.58
C LEU A 39 7.38 -16.27 -15.18
N GLU A 40 7.28 -15.64 -16.34
CA GLU A 40 8.42 -15.05 -17.06
C GLU A 40 8.97 -13.82 -16.33
N ARG A 41 8.11 -13.08 -15.62
CA ARG A 41 8.49 -11.95 -14.76
C ARG A 41 9.46 -12.32 -13.63
N LYS A 42 9.51 -13.59 -13.20
CA LYS A 42 10.48 -14.03 -12.18
C LYS A 42 11.90 -14.15 -12.75
N VAL A 43 12.02 -14.38 -14.06
CA VAL A 43 13.30 -14.59 -14.76
C VAL A 43 13.82 -13.27 -15.33
N LEU A 44 12.93 -12.42 -15.85
CA LEU A 44 13.21 -11.06 -16.29
C LEU A 44 13.35 -10.14 -15.08
N SER A 45 14.54 -10.08 -14.48
CA SER A 45 15.01 -9.04 -13.53
C SER A 45 13.91 -8.41 -12.65
N THR A 46 13.75 -8.99 -11.46
CA THR A 46 12.83 -8.56 -10.41
C THR A 46 12.94 -7.05 -10.13
N VAL A 47 11.82 -6.34 -10.29
CA VAL A 47 11.66 -4.97 -9.76
C VAL A 47 12.03 -5.00 -8.28
N VAL A 48 12.94 -4.13 -7.84
CA VAL A 48 13.34 -4.03 -6.44
C VAL A 48 12.08 -3.79 -5.62
N VAL A 49 11.69 -4.77 -4.81
CA VAL A 49 10.57 -4.65 -3.89
C VAL A 49 11.04 -3.73 -2.77
N GLU A 50 10.80 -2.43 -2.92
CA GLU A 50 10.98 -1.48 -1.82
C GLU A 50 10.09 -1.90 -0.64
N SER A 51 10.62 -1.79 0.57
CA SER A 51 9.94 -2.15 1.81
C SER A 51 8.55 -1.52 1.88
N VAL A 52 7.52 -2.36 1.99
CA VAL A 52 6.14 -1.93 2.22
C VAL A 52 5.96 -1.70 3.73
N GLU A 53 5.42 -0.55 4.10
CA GLU A 53 5.06 -0.28 5.49
C GLU A 53 3.71 -0.93 5.82
N PHE A 54 3.71 -1.90 6.74
CA PHE A 54 2.50 -2.56 7.25
C PHE A 54 1.90 -1.84 8.46
N LYS A 55 2.03 -0.52 8.52
CA LYS A 55 1.56 0.25 9.68
C LYS A 55 0.08 0.54 9.58
N GLY A 56 -0.64 0.27 10.66
CA GLY A 56 -2.01 0.75 10.85
C GLY A 56 -2.01 2.28 10.90
N ARG A 57 -3.16 2.89 10.62
CA ARG A 57 -3.34 4.33 10.83
C ARG A 57 -4.41 4.55 11.88
N CYS A 58 -4.14 5.48 12.79
CA CYS A 58 -5.14 5.94 13.74
C CYS A 58 -6.26 6.65 12.98
N TYR A 59 -7.52 6.30 13.26
CA TYR A 59 -8.67 6.93 12.60
C TYR A 59 -8.89 8.40 13.04
N GLU A 60 -8.46 8.77 14.24
CA GLU A 60 -8.59 10.15 14.76
C GLU A 60 -7.55 11.08 14.14
N THR A 61 -6.27 10.70 14.21
CA THR A 61 -5.15 11.58 13.82
C THR A 61 -4.61 11.31 12.41
N GLY A 62 -4.98 10.17 11.80
CA GLY A 62 -4.44 9.73 10.52
C GLY A 62 -2.95 9.32 10.56
N LYS A 63 -2.32 9.35 11.74
CA LYS A 63 -0.91 9.00 11.93
C LYS A 63 -0.71 7.50 11.82
N LYS A 64 0.46 7.11 11.32
CA LYS A 64 0.88 5.70 11.30
C LYS A 64 1.19 5.26 12.73
N ILE A 65 0.63 4.14 13.15
CA ILE A 65 0.81 3.54 14.47
C ILE A 65 1.26 2.09 14.30
N ASP A 66 2.16 1.64 15.18
CA ASP A 66 2.63 0.25 15.22
C ASP A 66 1.86 -0.57 16.26
N GLN A 67 1.42 0.06 17.35
CA GLN A 67 0.58 -0.53 18.40
C GLN A 67 -0.55 0.44 18.73
N GLY A 68 -1.76 -0.07 18.98
CA GLY A 68 -2.93 0.74 19.27
C GLY A 68 -4.05 -0.06 19.90
N TRP A 69 -5.11 0.64 20.30
CA TRP A 69 -6.34 0.05 20.85
C TRP A 69 -7.35 -0.16 19.73
N VAL A 70 -8.10 -1.27 19.80
CA VAL A 70 -9.09 -1.66 18.78
C VAL A 70 -10.47 -1.67 19.41
N CYS A 71 -11.45 -1.04 18.75
CA CYS A 71 -12.85 -1.17 19.13
C CYS A 71 -13.38 -2.57 18.78
N ASN A 72 -14.04 -3.23 19.72
CA ASN A 72 -14.62 -4.56 19.57
C ASN A 72 -15.80 -4.63 18.57
N LEU A 73 -16.50 -3.52 18.33
CA LEU A 73 -17.64 -3.48 17.39
C LEU A 73 -17.20 -3.20 15.95
N CYS A 74 -16.49 -2.08 15.72
CA CYS A 74 -16.19 -1.60 14.37
C CYS A 74 -14.76 -1.90 13.88
N LEU A 75 -13.93 -2.52 14.74
CA LEU A 75 -12.53 -2.85 14.44
C LEU A 75 -11.67 -1.62 14.04
N SER A 76 -12.11 -0.43 14.42
CA SER A 76 -11.33 0.81 14.25
C SER A 76 -10.15 0.84 15.22
N VAL A 77 -9.01 1.32 14.75
CA VAL A 77 -7.75 1.37 15.52
C VAL A 77 -7.42 2.80 15.93
N PHE A 78 -7.09 2.98 17.20
CA PHE A 78 -6.76 4.27 17.81
C PHE A 78 -5.40 4.26 18.51
N GLU A 79 -4.77 5.43 18.55
CA GLU A 79 -3.48 5.66 19.24
C GLU A 79 -3.64 5.71 20.77
N ARG A 80 -4.83 6.10 21.28
CA ARG A 80 -5.15 6.20 22.70
C ARG A 80 -6.40 5.41 23.07
N LYS A 81 -6.47 4.91 24.31
CA LYS A 81 -7.70 4.34 24.85
C LYS A 81 -8.72 5.46 24.99
N MET A 82 -9.78 5.39 24.22
CA MET A 82 -10.94 6.26 24.39
C MET A 82 -11.95 5.54 25.29
N GLU A 83 -12.90 6.27 25.86
CA GLU A 83 -14.03 5.67 26.60
C GLU A 83 -15.21 5.40 25.65
N VAL A 84 -15.33 6.23 24.61
CA VAL A 84 -16.36 6.13 23.57
C VAL A 84 -15.66 6.11 22.21
N CYS A 85 -16.03 5.17 21.35
CA CYS A 85 -15.51 5.10 19.99
C CYS A 85 -16.06 6.26 19.15
N MET A 86 -15.19 7.09 18.58
CA MET A 86 -15.61 8.16 17.67
C MET A 86 -16.31 7.67 16.39
N THR A 87 -16.05 6.43 15.96
CA THR A 87 -16.63 5.88 14.72
C THR A 87 -18.05 5.31 14.91
N CYS A 88 -18.33 4.62 16.02
CA CYS A 88 -19.61 3.95 16.26
C CYS A 88 -20.38 4.47 17.48
N GLY A 89 -19.80 5.38 18.28
CA GLY A 89 -20.45 5.99 19.45
C GLY A 89 -20.67 5.02 20.62
N SER A 90 -20.15 3.80 20.56
CA SER A 90 -20.25 2.82 21.65
C SER A 90 -19.13 3.01 22.66
N GLU A 91 -19.40 2.63 23.90
CA GLU A 91 -18.35 2.43 24.90
C GLU A 91 -17.42 1.29 24.43
N VAL A 92 -16.10 1.48 24.56
CA VAL A 92 -15.06 0.60 24.00
C VAL A 92 -14.43 -0.35 25.00
#